data_AF-A0A9P8RNL4-F1
#
_entry.id   AF-A0A9P8RNL4-F1
#
_cell.length_a   1.000
_cell.length_b   1.000
_cell.length_c   1.000
_cell.angle_alpha   90.00
_cell.angle_beta   90.00
_cell.angle_gamma   90.00
#
_symmetry.space_group_name_H-M   'P 1'
#
loop_
_entity.id
_entity.type
_entity.pdbx_description
1 polymer ?
#
loop_
_entity_poly.entity_id
_entity_poly.type
_entity_poly.pdbx_seq_one_letter_code
_entity_poly.pdbx_strand_id
1 'polypeptide(L)'
;MANRFIESTFGTPGNFELVTRDGGNPAKLVHLWRGSDFVWQPELSQAANSSDLISSNAGSPGAIIQSSFGTPDHPGNFEVLVLEGTDLVHYYRDNSNPSSNWQRTRAVSDKATGAASFIQSNLKGNSDAPGNFEAVVLEGANLVHYYRDNSIPEYPWISTSVITSQARSPGCIIQSNLGPPGSPGNFEVVVLEPGGLVHYFRDNSTQDPQWNRTTVISTEAASSASIIQSNLGPGNLELVVLEGEALSEQKSLVHYYRSNDTWIRTVTISPQSQGPACLIQSRYGTPGNFEVVVLEGVKGAHALIHYWRDNGVEPPQWQSGGVVTQFPFDSVNDG
;
A
#
# COMPACT_ATOMS: atom_id res chain seq x y z
N MET A 1 2.06 -3.86 -5.91
CA MET A 1 2.70 -2.73 -5.20
C MET A 1 2.07 -2.66 -3.83
N ALA A 2 2.79 -2.10 -2.86
CA ALA A 2 2.26 -1.83 -1.53
C ALA A 2 1.16 -0.75 -1.59
N ASN A 3 0.11 -0.90 -0.76
CA ASN A 3 -0.93 0.10 -0.47
C ASN A 3 -1.92 0.44 -1.60
N ARG A 4 -2.33 -0.55 -2.43
CA ARG A 4 -3.41 -0.35 -3.44
C ARG A 4 -4.82 -0.66 -2.92
N PHE A 5 -4.93 -1.11 -1.68
CA PHE A 5 -6.14 -1.69 -1.10
C PHE A 5 -6.28 -1.23 0.35
N ILE A 6 -7.45 -0.71 0.71
CA ILE A 6 -7.77 -0.26 2.07
C ILE A 6 -9.18 -0.73 2.46
N GLU A 7 -9.47 -0.70 3.76
CA GLU A 7 -10.85 -0.67 4.25
C GLU A 7 -11.20 0.77 4.62
N SER A 8 -12.28 1.30 4.05
CA SER A 8 -12.75 2.66 4.33
C SER A 8 -13.78 2.71 5.45
N THR A 9 -14.08 3.92 5.92
CA THR A 9 -15.16 4.16 6.89
C THR A 9 -16.57 4.12 6.27
N PHE A 10 -16.70 3.85 4.97
CA PHE A 10 -18.01 3.72 4.32
C PHE A 10 -18.61 2.33 4.58
N GLY A 11 -19.92 2.26 4.81
CA GLY A 11 -20.60 0.98 5.06
C GLY A 11 -20.33 0.41 6.46
N THR A 12 -20.83 -0.81 6.71
CA THR A 12 -20.66 -1.52 7.99
C THR A 12 -20.32 -3.00 7.72
N PRO A 13 -19.19 -3.55 8.22
CA PRO A 13 -18.19 -2.91 9.06
C PRO A 13 -17.46 -1.79 8.30
N GLY A 14 -17.09 -2.02 7.05
CA GLY A 14 -17.00 -1.01 5.99
C GLY A 14 -16.46 -1.59 4.69
N ASN A 15 -16.36 -0.72 3.69
CA ASN A 15 -16.11 -1.12 2.32
C ASN A 15 -14.62 -1.33 2.09
N PHE A 16 -14.30 -2.33 1.28
CA PHE A 16 -12.99 -2.45 0.71
C PHE A 16 -12.87 -1.56 -0.53
N GLU A 17 -11.80 -0.77 -0.59
CA GLU A 17 -11.49 0.13 -1.69
C GLU A 17 -10.21 -0.32 -2.37
N LEU A 18 -10.19 -0.27 -3.70
CA LEU A 18 -9.09 -0.74 -4.54
C LEU A 18 -8.82 0.25 -5.66
N VAL A 19 -7.54 0.58 -5.84
CA VAL A 19 -7.07 1.21 -7.08
C VAL A 19 -6.39 0.19 -7.98
N THR A 20 -6.68 0.23 -9.27
CA THR A 20 -6.11 -0.69 -10.24
C THR A 20 -6.04 -0.10 -11.64
N ARG A 21 -5.10 -0.59 -12.44
CA ARG A 21 -5.05 -0.30 -13.87
C ARG A 21 -6.12 -1.10 -14.62
N ASP A 22 -6.65 -0.54 -15.69
CA ASP A 22 -7.64 -1.18 -16.57
C ASP A 22 -7.04 -2.12 -17.63
N GLY A 23 -5.72 -2.04 -17.85
CA GLY A 23 -5.02 -2.82 -18.88
C GLY A 23 -4.99 -2.20 -20.28
N GLY A 24 -5.52 -0.99 -20.44
CA GLY A 24 -5.43 -0.24 -21.69
C GLY A 24 -4.01 0.21 -22.05
N ASN A 25 -3.86 0.76 -23.26
CA ASN A 25 -2.65 1.45 -23.70
C ASN A 25 -3.03 2.78 -24.38
N PRO A 26 -2.86 3.95 -23.73
CA PRO A 26 -2.35 4.10 -22.35
C PRO A 26 -3.31 3.49 -21.32
N ALA A 27 -2.75 2.99 -20.22
CA ALA A 27 -3.56 2.41 -19.15
C ALA A 27 -4.22 3.51 -18.33
N LYS A 28 -5.47 3.29 -17.94
CA LYS A 28 -6.18 4.15 -16.99
C LYS A 28 -6.05 3.60 -15.58
N LEU A 29 -5.98 4.47 -14.58
CA LEU A 29 -6.14 4.09 -13.17
C LEU A 29 -7.59 4.32 -12.77
N VAL A 30 -8.22 3.30 -12.17
CA VAL A 30 -9.60 3.35 -11.71
C VAL A 30 -9.73 2.99 -10.24
N HIS A 31 -10.79 3.50 -9.64
CA HIS A 31 -11.24 3.17 -8.29
C HIS A 31 -12.36 2.10 -8.35
N LEU A 32 -12.24 1.04 -7.56
CA LEU A 32 -13.25 0.02 -7.37
C LEU A 32 -13.51 -0.15 -5.88
N TRP A 33 -14.72 -0.55 -5.52
CA TRP A 33 -15.08 -0.80 -4.13
C TRP A 33 -15.96 -2.03 -3.97
N ARG A 34 -15.97 -2.62 -2.78
CA ARG A 34 -16.78 -3.78 -2.43
C ARG A 34 -17.31 -3.64 -1.02
N GLY A 35 -18.62 -3.78 -0.85
CA GLY A 35 -19.27 -3.81 0.45
C GLY A 35 -19.46 -5.23 1.00
N SER A 36 -20.39 -5.38 1.94
CA SER A 36 -20.78 -6.67 2.52
C SER A 36 -21.53 -7.60 1.57
N ASP A 37 -21.88 -7.13 0.38
CA ASP A 37 -22.47 -7.93 -0.70
C ASP A 37 -21.43 -8.74 -1.49
N PHE A 38 -20.13 -8.51 -1.22
CA PHE A 38 -18.99 -9.19 -1.84
C PHE A 38 -18.87 -9.00 -3.35
N VAL A 39 -19.53 -7.98 -3.92
CA VAL A 39 -19.43 -7.66 -5.35
C VAL A 39 -18.61 -6.38 -5.55
N TRP A 40 -17.59 -6.47 -6.41
CA TRP A 40 -16.80 -5.30 -6.79
C TRP A 40 -17.58 -4.41 -7.75
N GLN A 41 -17.57 -3.11 -7.47
CA GLN A 41 -18.33 -2.09 -8.19
C GLN A 41 -17.47 -0.85 -8.44
N PRO A 42 -17.68 -0.14 -9.57
CA PRO A 42 -18.40 -0.64 -10.74
C PRO A 42 -17.60 -1.76 -11.44
N GLU A 43 -18.13 -2.35 -12.52
CA GLU A 43 -17.29 -3.21 -13.37
C GLU A 43 -16.12 -2.41 -13.95
N LEU A 44 -14.96 -3.06 -14.13
CA LEU A 44 -13.71 -2.41 -14.54
C LEU A 44 -13.84 -1.54 -15.81
N SER A 45 -14.55 -2.05 -16.82
CA SER A 45 -14.79 -1.36 -18.10
C SER A 45 -15.69 -0.12 -17.96
N GLN A 46 -16.57 -0.13 -16.96
CA GLN A 46 -17.46 0.99 -16.64
C GLN A 46 -16.70 2.06 -15.84
N ALA A 47 -15.89 1.65 -14.87
CA ALA A 47 -15.05 2.53 -14.05
C ALA A 47 -14.17 3.45 -14.91
N ALA A 48 -13.59 2.90 -15.97
CA ALA A 48 -12.71 3.60 -16.90
C ALA A 48 -13.36 4.77 -17.66
N ASN A 49 -14.68 4.88 -17.60
CA ASN A 49 -15.48 5.89 -18.30
C ASN A 49 -16.50 6.57 -17.37
N SER A 50 -16.28 6.52 -16.05
CA SER A 50 -17.15 7.11 -15.02
C SER A 50 -16.37 8.11 -14.14
N SER A 51 -17.02 8.60 -13.08
CA SER A 51 -16.41 9.36 -11.98
C SER A 51 -15.36 8.57 -11.18
N ASP A 52 -15.22 7.26 -11.43
CA ASP A 52 -14.23 6.40 -10.78
C ASP A 52 -12.88 6.38 -11.52
N LEU A 53 -12.79 7.04 -12.68
CA LEU A 53 -11.53 7.27 -13.37
C LEU A 53 -10.67 8.26 -12.57
N ILE A 54 -9.49 7.79 -12.16
CA ILE A 54 -8.52 8.61 -11.42
C ILE A 54 -7.55 9.27 -12.39
N SER A 55 -6.93 8.48 -13.26
CA SER A 55 -5.93 8.93 -14.23
C SER A 55 -6.13 8.25 -15.58
N SER A 56 -5.89 8.98 -16.66
CA SER A 56 -5.95 8.46 -18.03
C SER A 56 -4.61 7.98 -18.58
N ASN A 57 -3.53 8.11 -17.80
CA ASN A 57 -2.17 7.79 -18.24
C ASN A 57 -1.34 7.18 -17.10
N ALA A 58 -1.90 6.14 -16.48
CA ALA A 58 -1.30 5.47 -15.34
C ALA A 58 -0.13 4.57 -15.76
N GLY A 59 1.07 4.96 -15.36
CA GLY A 59 2.31 4.18 -15.46
C GLY A 59 2.49 3.17 -14.31
N SER A 60 1.68 3.25 -13.24
CA SER A 60 1.73 2.30 -12.12
C SER A 60 0.32 2.01 -11.54
N PRO A 61 0.12 0.88 -10.82
CA PRO A 61 -1.13 0.55 -10.13
C PRO A 61 -1.65 1.52 -9.05
N GLY A 62 -0.95 2.62 -8.77
CA GLY A 62 -1.27 3.58 -7.72
C GLY A 62 -1.16 3.06 -6.28
N ALA A 63 -1.24 3.98 -5.32
CA ALA A 63 -1.44 3.72 -3.89
C ALA A 63 -2.61 4.58 -3.40
N ILE A 64 -3.40 4.08 -2.44
CA ILE A 64 -4.59 4.75 -1.90
C ILE A 64 -4.56 4.78 -0.36
N ILE A 65 -5.01 5.89 0.24
CA ILE A 65 -5.41 5.97 1.64
C ILE A 65 -6.75 6.69 1.78
N GLN A 66 -7.41 6.50 2.91
CA GLN A 66 -8.44 7.42 3.37
C GLN A 66 -7.81 8.37 4.40
N SER A 67 -7.76 9.65 4.06
CA SER A 67 -7.20 10.68 4.93
C SER A 67 -8.20 11.09 6.01
N SER A 68 -7.77 11.89 6.99
CA SER A 68 -8.64 12.52 7.97
C SER A 68 -9.11 13.92 7.54
N PHE A 69 -9.00 14.26 6.26
CA PHE A 69 -9.63 15.47 5.69
C PHE A 69 -11.15 15.24 5.59
N GLY A 70 -11.82 15.23 6.74
CA GLY A 70 -13.25 15.04 6.89
C GLY A 70 -13.75 15.70 8.18
N THR A 71 -15.01 15.51 8.53
CA THR A 71 -15.59 15.97 9.79
C THR A 71 -16.14 14.75 10.56
N PRO A 72 -16.53 14.86 11.84
CA PRO A 72 -17.16 13.74 12.54
C PRO A 72 -18.38 13.15 11.81
N ASP A 73 -19.08 13.96 11.01
CA ASP A 73 -20.25 13.57 10.24
C ASP A 73 -19.92 13.22 8.77
N HIS A 74 -18.66 13.31 8.35
CA HIS A 74 -18.21 13.08 6.98
C HIS A 74 -16.99 12.16 6.91
N PRO A 75 -17.05 11.09 6.10
CA PRO A 75 -15.90 10.26 5.85
C PRO A 75 -14.77 11.11 5.24
N GLY A 76 -13.54 10.87 5.69
CA GLY A 76 -12.40 11.60 5.15
C GLY A 76 -12.14 11.26 3.68
N ASN A 77 -11.39 12.13 3.01
CA ASN A 77 -11.13 12.04 1.58
C ASN A 77 -10.34 10.79 1.19
N PHE A 78 -10.54 10.35 -0.05
CA PHE A 78 -9.60 9.41 -0.64
C PHE A 78 -8.46 10.16 -1.29
N GLU A 79 -7.25 9.68 -1.05
CA GLU A 79 -6.02 10.22 -1.59
C GLU A 79 -5.34 9.13 -2.39
N VAL A 80 -4.80 9.47 -3.57
CA VAL A 80 -4.13 8.50 -4.45
C VAL A 80 -2.82 9.08 -4.97
N LEU A 81 -1.75 8.29 -4.92
CA LEU A 81 -0.51 8.57 -5.63
C LEU A 81 -0.39 7.63 -6.83
N VAL A 82 -0.11 8.17 -8.02
CA VAL A 82 0.05 7.38 -9.26
C VAL A 82 1.16 7.94 -10.13
N LEU A 83 1.96 7.06 -10.73
CA LEU A 83 2.99 7.46 -11.68
C LEU A 83 2.36 7.77 -13.04
N GLU A 84 2.60 8.95 -13.61
CA GLU A 84 2.19 9.40 -14.94
C GLU A 84 3.45 9.79 -15.74
N GLY A 85 4.00 8.87 -16.53
CA GLY A 85 5.33 9.07 -17.12
C GLY A 85 6.41 9.02 -16.04
N THR A 86 7.10 10.14 -15.80
CA THR A 86 8.08 10.29 -14.69
C THR A 86 7.51 11.07 -13.49
N ASP A 87 6.32 11.66 -13.63
CA ASP A 87 5.69 12.42 -12.55
C ASP A 87 4.90 11.47 -11.65
N LEU A 88 5.25 11.40 -10.37
CA LEU A 88 4.39 10.81 -9.36
C LEU A 88 3.36 11.85 -8.94
N VAL A 89 2.09 11.63 -9.28
CA VAL A 89 1.02 12.61 -9.14
C VAL A 89 0.10 12.26 -7.99
N HIS A 90 -0.26 13.27 -7.19
CA HIS A 90 -1.24 13.14 -6.13
C HIS A 90 -2.64 13.56 -6.61
N TYR A 91 -3.59 12.65 -6.49
CA TYR A 91 -5.03 12.87 -6.70
C TYR A 91 -5.78 12.80 -5.37
N TYR A 92 -6.88 13.54 -5.25
CA TYR A 92 -7.81 13.36 -4.14
C TYR A 92 -9.26 13.35 -4.60
N ARG A 93 -10.13 12.70 -3.83
CA ARG A 93 -11.58 12.79 -3.99
C ARG A 93 -12.19 13.27 -2.67
N ASP A 94 -12.91 14.39 -2.75
CA ASP A 94 -13.66 14.90 -1.60
C ASP A 94 -14.88 14.01 -1.34
N ASN A 95 -14.81 13.26 -0.25
CA ASN A 95 -15.82 12.27 0.10
C ASN A 95 -17.02 12.88 0.85
N SER A 96 -16.96 14.17 1.24
CA SER A 96 -18.12 14.90 1.76
C SER A 96 -19.14 15.23 0.68
N ASN A 97 -18.73 15.22 -0.59
CA ASN A 97 -19.57 15.48 -1.74
C ASN A 97 -19.66 14.23 -2.64
N PRO A 98 -20.81 13.54 -2.70
CA PRO A 98 -20.96 12.32 -3.51
C PRO A 98 -20.84 12.56 -5.02
N SER A 99 -20.92 13.81 -5.48
CA SER A 99 -20.70 14.18 -6.89
C SER A 99 -19.26 14.62 -7.20
N SER A 100 -18.35 14.51 -6.22
CA SER A 100 -16.97 14.92 -6.39
C SER A 100 -16.22 13.95 -7.31
N ASN A 101 -15.62 14.49 -8.35
CA ASN A 101 -14.68 13.77 -9.20
C ASN A 101 -13.27 13.82 -8.59
N TRP A 102 -12.41 12.88 -8.97
CA TRP A 102 -10.99 12.92 -8.64
C TRP A 102 -10.34 14.23 -9.13
N GLN A 103 -9.60 14.87 -8.24
CA GLN A 103 -8.92 16.13 -8.47
C GLN A 103 -7.41 15.88 -8.54
N ARG A 104 -6.78 16.24 -9.65
CA ARG A 104 -5.34 16.18 -9.82
C ARG A 104 -4.67 17.36 -9.10
N THR A 105 -3.65 17.08 -8.31
CA THR A 105 -2.86 18.11 -7.62
C THR A 105 -1.43 18.20 -8.19
N ARG A 106 -0.49 18.71 -7.40
CA ARG A 106 0.93 18.81 -7.77
C ARG A 106 1.60 17.44 -7.73
N ALA A 107 2.63 17.27 -8.56
CA ALA A 107 3.48 16.10 -8.48
C ALA A 107 4.22 16.05 -7.13
N VAL A 108 4.37 14.85 -6.59
CA VAL A 108 5.18 14.51 -5.42
C VAL A 108 6.66 14.50 -5.82
N SER A 109 6.97 13.89 -6.97
CA SER A 109 8.31 13.78 -7.55
C SER A 109 8.21 13.76 -9.07
N ASP A 110 9.18 14.36 -9.77
CA ASP A 110 9.36 14.32 -11.23
C ASP A 110 10.42 13.28 -11.67
N LYS A 111 10.95 12.51 -10.71
CA LYS A 111 12.02 11.50 -10.90
C LYS A 111 11.57 10.09 -10.56
N ALA A 112 10.29 9.89 -10.29
CA ALA A 112 9.78 8.60 -9.88
C ALA A 112 9.94 7.58 -11.01
N THR A 113 10.41 6.38 -10.66
CA THR A 113 10.61 5.27 -11.59
C THR A 113 9.74 4.06 -11.26
N GLY A 114 8.80 4.20 -10.32
CA GLY A 114 7.90 3.13 -9.93
C GLY A 114 6.75 3.60 -9.05
N ALA A 115 6.07 2.65 -8.41
CA ALA A 115 5.09 2.93 -7.36
C ALA A 115 5.61 3.89 -6.29
N ALA A 116 4.67 4.56 -5.64
CA ALA A 116 4.86 5.00 -4.27
C ALA A 116 4.11 4.09 -3.29
N SER A 117 4.50 4.19 -2.02
CA SER A 117 3.69 3.82 -0.87
C SER A 117 3.61 5.04 0.02
N PHE A 118 2.44 5.32 0.58
CA PHE A 118 2.25 6.47 1.45
C PHE A 118 1.22 6.20 2.53
N ILE A 119 1.28 7.04 3.57
CA ILE A 119 0.41 7.02 4.74
C ILE A 119 0.03 8.44 5.12
N GLN A 120 -0.99 8.56 5.97
CA GLN A 120 -1.13 9.72 6.83
C GLN A 120 -0.54 9.39 8.20
N SER A 121 0.48 10.13 8.63
CA SER A 121 1.08 9.97 9.95
C SER A 121 0.29 10.71 11.03
N ASN A 122 0.67 10.52 12.30
CA ASN A 122 0.18 11.34 13.41
C ASN A 122 1.03 12.60 13.65
N LEU A 123 2.08 12.83 12.84
CA LEU A 123 2.86 14.06 12.87
C LEU A 123 1.99 15.18 12.27
N LYS A 124 1.96 16.35 12.91
CA LYS A 124 1.14 17.48 12.45
C LYS A 124 1.77 18.81 12.81
N GLY A 125 1.63 19.79 11.92
CA GLY A 125 2.14 21.15 12.14
C GLY A 125 1.38 21.92 13.22
N ASN A 126 0.10 21.59 13.45
CA ASN A 126 -0.70 22.13 14.56
C ASN A 126 -1.76 21.11 15.02
N SER A 127 -2.44 21.39 16.15
CA SER A 127 -3.36 20.45 16.80
C SER A 127 -4.59 20.09 15.96
N ASP A 128 -5.04 21.04 15.14
CA ASP A 128 -6.33 21.01 14.45
C ASP A 128 -6.21 20.52 13.00
N ALA A 129 -4.98 20.44 12.50
CA ALA A 129 -4.68 19.92 11.18
C ALA A 129 -4.77 18.39 11.14
N PRO A 130 -5.21 17.82 10.00
CA PRO A 130 -4.90 16.45 9.64
C PRO A 130 -3.40 16.18 9.79
N GLY A 131 -3.07 14.94 10.10
CA GLY A 131 -1.68 14.51 10.11
C GLY A 131 -1.03 14.62 8.74
N ASN A 132 0.29 14.71 8.70
CA ASN A 132 1.07 14.85 7.49
C ASN A 132 0.91 13.63 6.59
N PHE A 133 0.99 13.84 5.27
CA PHE A 133 1.21 12.72 4.37
C PHE A 133 2.69 12.41 4.30
N GLU A 134 3.02 11.14 4.30
CA GLU A 134 4.40 10.62 4.26
C GLU A 134 4.46 9.57 3.16
N ALA A 135 5.39 9.71 2.22
CA ALA A 135 5.53 8.82 1.09
C ALA A 135 6.96 8.31 0.95
N VAL A 136 7.11 7.08 0.47
CA VAL A 136 8.37 6.55 -0.02
C VAL A 136 8.27 6.35 -1.53
N VAL A 137 9.23 6.92 -2.24
CA VAL A 137 9.24 7.02 -3.70
C VAL A 137 10.53 6.43 -4.24
N LEU A 138 10.42 5.52 -5.20
CA LEU A 138 11.58 4.99 -5.91
C LEU A 138 12.00 5.97 -7.03
N GLU A 139 13.24 6.45 -6.96
CA GLU A 139 13.89 7.32 -7.95
C GLU A 139 15.18 6.66 -8.44
N GLY A 140 15.07 5.85 -9.49
CA GLY A 140 16.16 4.98 -9.94
C GLY A 140 16.44 3.90 -8.90
N ALA A 141 17.62 3.95 -8.28
CA ALA A 141 17.99 3.05 -7.17
C ALA A 141 17.81 3.68 -5.78
N ASN A 142 17.39 4.96 -5.72
CA ASN A 142 17.17 5.64 -4.45
C ASN A 142 15.72 5.44 -3.99
N LEU A 143 15.53 4.94 -2.78
CA LEU A 143 14.24 5.05 -2.10
C LEU A 143 14.25 6.35 -1.28
N VAL A 144 13.43 7.31 -1.67
CA VAL A 144 13.41 8.67 -1.10
C VAL A 144 12.16 8.86 -0.26
N HIS A 145 12.33 9.41 0.94
CA HIS A 145 11.23 9.82 1.80
C HIS A 145 10.76 11.24 1.46
N TYR A 146 9.45 11.39 1.24
CA TYR A 146 8.75 12.64 1.01
C TYR A 146 7.71 12.87 2.10
N TYR A 147 7.45 14.12 2.45
CA TYR A 147 6.31 14.47 3.29
C TYR A 147 5.57 15.69 2.76
N ARG A 148 4.31 15.83 3.16
CA ARG A 148 3.51 17.04 2.98
C ARG A 148 2.92 17.45 4.33
N ASP A 149 3.21 18.68 4.73
CA ASP A 149 2.59 19.28 5.91
C ASP A 149 1.15 19.69 5.58
N ASN A 150 0.20 18.93 6.13
CA ASN A 150 -1.21 19.10 5.88
C ASN A 150 -1.84 20.24 6.70
N SER A 151 -1.07 20.89 7.58
CA SER A 151 -1.49 22.11 8.27
C SER A 151 -1.42 23.37 7.40
N ILE A 152 -0.75 23.29 6.24
CA ILE A 152 -0.58 24.39 5.30
C ILE A 152 -1.11 23.92 3.93
N PRO A 153 -2.34 24.27 3.52
CA PRO A 153 -2.96 23.70 2.32
C PRO A 153 -2.13 23.84 1.03
N GLU A 154 -1.45 24.97 0.86
CA GLU A 154 -0.59 25.32 -0.28
C GLU A 154 0.77 24.62 -0.27
N TYR A 155 1.14 23.96 0.83
CA TYR A 155 2.48 23.41 1.00
C TYR A 155 2.70 22.23 0.05
N PRO A 156 3.81 22.25 -0.72
CA PRO A 156 4.14 21.16 -1.61
C PRO A 156 4.64 19.95 -0.82
N TRP A 157 4.73 18.82 -1.52
CA TRP A 157 5.53 17.68 -1.06
C TRP A 157 7.01 18.08 -1.00
N ILE A 158 7.72 17.62 0.03
CA ILE A 158 9.12 17.91 0.28
C ILE A 158 9.90 16.59 0.39
N SER A 159 10.93 16.43 -0.45
CA SER A 159 11.91 15.37 -0.30
C SER A 159 12.78 15.63 0.94
N THR A 160 13.01 14.62 1.76
CA THR A 160 13.78 14.78 3.01
C THR A 160 15.09 14.02 2.98
N SER A 161 15.02 12.70 2.81
CA SER A 161 16.18 11.82 2.93
C SER A 161 16.08 10.66 1.96
N VAL A 162 17.24 10.20 1.49
CA VAL A 162 17.38 8.93 0.80
C VAL A 162 17.48 7.85 1.89
N ILE A 163 16.48 6.97 1.96
CA ILE A 163 16.43 5.85 2.91
C ILE A 163 17.53 4.84 2.56
N THR A 164 17.64 4.53 1.27
CA THR A 164 18.68 3.66 0.70
C THR A 164 18.94 4.04 -0.75
N SER A 165 20.16 3.82 -1.22
CA SER A 165 20.58 3.98 -2.63
C SER A 165 20.67 2.65 -3.38
N GLN A 166 20.16 1.57 -2.77
CA GLN A 166 20.23 0.20 -3.30
C GLN A 166 18.85 -0.40 -3.55
N ALA A 167 17.80 0.41 -3.61
CA ALA A 167 16.45 -0.09 -3.84
C ALA A 167 16.34 -0.73 -5.24
N ARG A 168 15.73 -1.92 -5.29
CA ARG A 168 15.45 -2.69 -6.52
C ARG A 168 13.96 -2.74 -6.86
N SER A 169 13.13 -2.24 -5.96
CA SER A 169 11.68 -2.17 -6.13
C SER A 169 11.15 -0.98 -5.32
N PRO A 170 9.90 -0.56 -5.57
CA PRO A 170 9.19 0.31 -4.64
C PRO A 170 9.18 -0.27 -3.22
N GLY A 171 9.26 0.61 -2.23
CA GLY A 171 9.14 0.26 -0.80
C GLY A 171 7.70 0.34 -0.30
N CYS A 172 7.47 -0.15 0.92
CA CYS A 172 6.24 0.00 1.67
C CYS A 172 6.52 0.74 2.98
N ILE A 173 5.75 1.79 3.29
CA ILE A 173 5.83 2.54 4.54
C ILE A 173 4.59 2.34 5.41
N ILE A 174 4.80 2.25 6.72
CA ILE A 174 3.78 2.42 7.76
C ILE A 174 4.31 3.31 8.88
N GLN A 175 3.39 3.83 9.69
CA GLN A 175 3.73 4.32 11.02
C GLN A 175 3.31 3.24 12.03
N SER A 176 4.27 2.73 12.79
CA SER A 176 4.02 1.80 13.88
C SER A 176 3.74 2.58 15.19
N ASN A 177 3.27 1.88 16.22
CA ASN A 177 3.20 2.37 17.59
C ASN A 177 4.51 2.12 18.37
N LEU A 178 5.57 1.66 17.70
CA LEU A 178 6.87 1.45 18.32
C LEU A 178 7.53 2.79 18.65
N GLY A 179 8.33 2.81 19.71
CA GLY A 179 8.98 4.00 20.24
C GLY A 179 8.60 4.28 21.70
N PRO A 180 9.12 5.35 22.30
CA PRO A 180 8.81 5.70 23.69
C PRO A 180 7.32 6.04 23.88
N PRO A 181 6.69 5.63 25.01
CA PRO A 181 5.31 5.99 25.30
C PRO A 181 5.06 7.50 25.23
N GLY A 182 3.98 7.90 24.58
CA GLY A 182 3.61 9.32 24.42
C GLY A 182 4.38 10.06 23.32
N SER A 183 5.30 9.41 22.61
CA SER A 183 5.95 9.96 21.42
C SER A 183 5.21 9.58 20.15
N PRO A 184 5.40 10.33 19.04
CA PRO A 184 5.02 9.86 17.73
C PRO A 184 5.69 8.50 17.45
N GLY A 185 4.91 7.56 16.92
CA GLY A 185 5.43 6.23 16.62
C GLY A 185 6.39 6.24 15.43
N ASN A 186 7.25 5.22 15.37
CA ASN A 186 8.28 5.10 14.34
C ASN A 186 7.68 4.96 12.93
N PHE A 187 8.42 5.44 11.94
CA PHE A 187 8.16 5.00 10.56
C PHE A 187 8.91 3.71 10.29
N GLU A 188 8.24 2.75 9.70
CA GLU A 188 8.80 1.46 9.30
C GLU A 188 8.72 1.36 7.78
N VAL A 189 9.84 1.00 7.15
CA VAL A 189 9.93 0.83 5.70
C VAL A 189 10.52 -0.53 5.38
N VAL A 190 9.90 -1.23 4.42
CA VAL A 190 10.48 -2.43 3.83
C VAL A 190 10.73 -2.21 2.35
N VAL A 191 11.89 -2.65 1.86
CA VAL A 191 12.32 -2.45 0.48
C VAL A 191 13.22 -3.59 0.03
N LEU A 192 13.10 -4.00 -1.23
CA LEU A 192 13.99 -4.99 -1.83
C LEU A 192 15.34 -4.34 -2.19
N GLU A 193 16.44 -4.92 -1.72
CA GLU A 193 17.82 -4.54 -2.02
C GLU A 193 18.60 -5.73 -2.62
N PRO A 194 19.81 -5.54 -3.16
CA PRO A 194 20.73 -6.65 -3.37
C PRO A 194 20.88 -7.48 -2.10
N GLY A 195 20.58 -8.77 -2.19
CA GLY A 195 20.69 -9.71 -1.07
C GLY A 195 19.40 -9.94 -0.27
N GLY A 196 18.30 -9.25 -0.59
CA GLY A 196 16.97 -9.58 -0.05
C GLY A 196 16.11 -8.39 0.35
N LEU A 197 14.97 -8.69 0.98
CA LEU A 197 14.06 -7.70 1.52
C LEU A 197 14.61 -7.15 2.84
N VAL A 198 14.71 -5.83 2.95
CA VAL A 198 15.37 -5.15 4.08
C VAL A 198 14.37 -4.28 4.83
N HIS A 199 14.46 -4.31 6.15
CA HIS A 199 13.70 -3.44 7.05
C HIS A 199 14.53 -2.21 7.45
N TYR A 200 13.90 -1.05 7.37
CA TYR A 200 14.39 0.23 7.87
C TYR A 200 13.38 0.80 8.87
N PHE A 201 13.85 1.54 9.87
CA PHE A 201 12.97 2.35 10.72
C PHE A 201 13.52 3.76 10.94
N ARG A 202 12.63 4.69 11.24
CA ARG A 202 12.97 6.06 11.67
C ARG A 202 12.31 6.33 13.00
N ASP A 203 13.12 6.62 14.03
CA ASP A 203 12.64 7.00 15.36
C ASP A 203 12.18 8.46 15.39
N ASN A 204 10.85 8.63 15.37
CA ASN A 204 10.21 9.94 15.31
C ASN A 204 10.12 10.64 16.68
N SER A 205 10.66 10.04 17.75
CA SER A 205 10.76 10.70 19.07
C SER A 205 11.98 11.60 19.22
N THR A 206 12.89 11.57 18.24
CA THR A 206 14.17 12.29 18.29
C THR A 206 14.14 13.62 17.56
N GLN A 207 15.02 14.56 17.94
CA GLN A 207 15.09 15.89 17.33
C GLN A 207 15.58 15.88 15.87
N ASP A 208 16.43 14.92 15.53
CA ASP A 208 16.98 14.72 14.18
C ASP A 208 16.80 13.26 13.76
N PRO A 209 15.57 12.87 13.36
CA PRO A 209 15.22 11.49 13.13
C PRO A 209 15.90 10.95 11.87
N GLN A 210 16.78 9.97 12.06
CA GLN A 210 17.52 9.31 10.98
C GLN A 210 16.92 7.95 10.64
N TRP A 211 17.05 7.54 9.37
CA TRP A 211 16.69 6.18 8.95
C TRP A 211 17.77 5.18 9.38
N ASN A 212 17.34 4.09 9.98
CA ASN A 212 18.19 3.03 10.48
C ASN A 212 17.89 1.74 9.73
N ARG A 213 18.89 1.20 9.03
CA ARG A 213 18.83 -0.13 8.43
C ARG A 213 18.89 -1.17 9.54
N THR A 214 17.98 -2.15 9.53
CA THR A 214 17.97 -3.24 10.52
C THR A 214 18.44 -4.54 9.88
N THR A 215 17.51 -5.46 9.64
CA THR A 215 17.78 -6.81 9.19
C THR A 215 17.32 -7.01 7.76
N VAL A 216 17.95 -7.99 7.10
CA VAL A 216 17.36 -8.66 5.94
C VAL A 216 16.27 -9.59 6.47
N ILE A 217 15.02 -9.38 6.05
CA ILE A 217 13.85 -10.18 6.44
C ILE A 217 13.86 -11.54 5.71
N SER A 218 14.13 -11.49 4.40
CA SER A 218 14.19 -12.67 3.54
C SER A 218 15.19 -12.46 2.42
N THR A 219 16.13 -13.41 2.25
CA THR A 219 17.07 -13.46 1.13
C THR A 219 16.43 -13.95 -0.17
N GLU A 220 15.27 -14.62 -0.05
CA GLU A 220 14.53 -15.22 -1.16
C GLU A 220 13.47 -14.28 -1.75
N ALA A 221 13.36 -13.06 -1.21
CA ALA A 221 12.38 -12.08 -1.66
C ALA A 221 12.61 -11.70 -3.13
N ALA A 222 11.55 -11.79 -3.92
CA ALA A 222 11.58 -11.61 -5.37
C ALA A 222 10.87 -10.34 -5.84
N SER A 223 10.16 -9.63 -4.95
CA SER A 223 9.41 -8.40 -5.28
C SER A 223 9.20 -7.51 -4.06
N SER A 224 8.56 -6.34 -4.26
CA SER A 224 8.08 -5.47 -3.18
C SER A 224 7.20 -6.23 -2.18
N ALA A 225 7.39 -5.96 -0.90
CA ALA A 225 6.55 -6.45 0.18
C ALA A 225 5.45 -5.45 0.56
N SER A 226 4.42 -5.93 1.27
CA SER A 226 3.43 -5.11 1.96
C SER A 226 3.58 -5.34 3.46
N ILE A 227 3.68 -4.28 4.24
CA ILE A 227 3.79 -4.33 5.70
C ILE A 227 2.60 -3.61 6.34
N ILE A 228 2.11 -4.14 7.46
CA ILE A 228 1.15 -3.47 8.35
C ILE A 228 1.61 -3.61 9.80
N GLN A 229 1.06 -2.80 10.68
CA GLN A 229 1.01 -3.16 12.09
C GLN A 229 -0.39 -3.71 12.40
N SER A 230 -0.45 -4.94 12.91
CA SER A 230 -1.70 -5.54 13.36
C SER A 230 -2.05 -5.11 14.79
N ASN A 231 -3.29 -5.36 15.21
CA ASN A 231 -3.70 -5.29 16.60
C ASN A 231 -3.50 -6.61 17.37
N LEU A 232 -2.76 -7.56 16.80
CA LEU A 232 -2.46 -8.84 17.45
C LEU A 232 -1.35 -8.65 18.48
N GLY A 233 -1.53 -9.30 19.64
CA GLY A 233 -0.59 -9.17 20.75
C GLY A 233 -0.41 -7.69 21.16
N PRO A 234 0.84 -7.20 21.32
CA PRO A 234 1.12 -5.80 21.63
C PRO A 234 1.08 -4.86 20.41
N GLY A 235 0.85 -5.40 19.20
CA GLY A 235 0.93 -4.67 17.93
C GLY A 235 2.06 -5.17 17.05
N ASN A 236 1.94 -6.41 16.55
CA ASN A 236 2.98 -7.01 15.72
C ASN A 236 3.11 -6.29 14.36
N LEU A 237 4.34 -6.22 13.83
CA LEU A 237 4.52 -5.92 12.41
C LEU A 237 4.26 -7.21 11.63
N GLU A 238 3.40 -7.13 10.63
CA GLU A 238 3.01 -8.24 9.76
C GLU A 238 3.37 -7.90 8.33
N LEU A 239 3.82 -8.88 7.57
CA LEU A 239 4.34 -8.67 6.23
C LEU A 239 3.97 -9.81 5.30
N VAL A 240 3.69 -9.46 4.05
CA VAL A 240 3.64 -10.43 2.95
C VAL A 240 4.62 -10.05 1.85
N VAL A 241 5.29 -11.05 1.28
CA VAL A 241 6.25 -10.89 0.19
C VAL A 241 6.22 -12.12 -0.71
N LEU A 242 6.55 -11.93 -2.00
CA LEU A 242 6.80 -13.07 -2.88
C LEU A 242 8.22 -13.57 -2.67
N GLU A 243 8.37 -14.85 -2.41
CA GLU A 243 9.64 -15.56 -2.36
C GLU A 243 9.79 -16.49 -3.55
N GLY A 244 11.02 -16.59 -4.06
CA GLY A 244 11.39 -17.48 -5.14
C GLY A 244 12.44 -16.88 -6.05
N GLU A 245 12.91 -17.67 -7.00
CA GLU A 245 13.86 -17.17 -8.00
C GLU A 245 13.23 -16.03 -8.80
N ALA A 246 13.95 -14.91 -8.94
CA ALA A 246 13.42 -13.69 -9.56
C ALA A 246 12.84 -13.93 -10.96
N LEU A 247 13.49 -14.80 -11.74
CA LEU A 247 13.10 -15.16 -13.11
C LEU A 247 12.12 -16.35 -13.19
N SER A 248 11.81 -16.99 -12.06
CA SER A 248 10.85 -18.09 -12.03
C SER A 248 9.42 -17.57 -12.14
N GLU A 249 8.61 -18.26 -12.94
CA GLU A 249 7.15 -18.09 -12.95
C GLU A 249 6.48 -18.78 -11.74
N GLN A 250 7.24 -19.51 -10.93
CA GLN A 250 6.77 -20.08 -9.67
C GLN A 250 7.36 -19.27 -8.51
N LYS A 251 6.57 -18.32 -8.00
CA LYS A 251 6.88 -17.60 -6.75
C LYS A 251 5.78 -17.87 -5.74
N SER A 252 6.18 -17.97 -4.49
CA SER A 252 5.28 -18.20 -3.36
C SER A 252 5.01 -16.88 -2.65
N LEU A 253 3.74 -16.54 -2.42
CA LEU A 253 3.37 -15.50 -1.48
C LEU A 253 3.50 -16.04 -0.05
N VAL A 254 4.29 -15.36 0.77
CA VAL A 254 4.67 -15.82 2.11
C VAL A 254 4.35 -14.75 3.15
N HIS A 255 3.86 -15.20 4.30
CA HIS A 255 3.59 -14.34 5.45
C HIS A 255 4.73 -14.38 6.46
N TYR A 256 5.03 -13.22 7.03
CA TYR A 256 5.98 -12.98 8.11
C TYR A 256 5.32 -12.17 9.21
N TYR A 257 5.72 -12.38 10.46
CA TYR A 257 5.45 -11.46 11.56
C TYR A 257 6.71 -11.16 12.35
N ARG A 258 6.74 -10.02 13.02
CA ARG A 258 7.84 -9.61 13.88
C ARG A 258 7.48 -9.83 15.35
N SER A 259 8.33 -10.56 16.07
CA SER A 259 8.22 -10.77 17.52
C SER A 259 9.58 -10.65 18.18
N ASN A 260 9.68 -9.89 19.27
CA ASN A 260 10.93 -9.62 19.99
C ASN A 260 12.09 -9.27 19.06
N ASP A 261 11.86 -8.27 18.21
CA ASP A 261 12.80 -7.79 17.19
C ASP A 261 13.25 -8.80 16.12
N THR A 262 12.63 -9.98 16.08
CA THR A 262 12.94 -11.05 15.11
C THR A 262 11.78 -11.24 14.14
N TRP A 263 12.10 -11.30 12.85
CA TRP A 263 11.13 -11.67 11.82
C TRP A 263 10.99 -13.18 11.73
N ILE A 264 9.75 -13.66 11.74
CA ILE A 264 9.40 -15.07 11.74
C ILE A 264 8.57 -15.36 10.50
N ARG A 265 9.14 -16.17 9.59
CA ARG A 265 8.43 -16.74 8.44
C ARG A 265 7.38 -17.72 8.95
N THR A 266 6.12 -17.55 8.56
CA THR A 266 5.06 -18.48 8.98
C THR A 266 4.73 -19.48 7.88
N VAL A 267 3.91 -19.08 6.93
CA VAL A 267 3.27 -19.97 5.97
C VAL A 267 3.31 -19.37 4.57
N THR A 268 3.36 -20.26 3.59
CA THR A 268 3.07 -19.91 2.20
C THR A 268 1.55 -19.76 2.04
N ILE A 269 1.09 -18.55 1.76
CA ILE A 269 -0.33 -18.25 1.50
C ILE A 269 -0.74 -18.84 0.14
N SER A 270 0.11 -18.65 -0.87
CA SER A 270 -0.10 -19.18 -2.23
C SER A 270 1.23 -19.56 -2.89
N PRO A 271 1.31 -20.69 -3.62
CA PRO A 271 2.53 -21.13 -4.28
C PRO A 271 2.69 -20.64 -5.74
N GLN A 272 1.77 -19.82 -6.25
CA GLN A 272 1.66 -19.48 -7.69
C GLN A 272 1.44 -17.98 -7.95
N SER A 273 1.89 -17.14 -7.03
CA SER A 273 1.74 -15.70 -7.14
C SER A 273 2.77 -15.11 -8.10
N GLN A 274 2.37 -14.11 -8.89
CA GLN A 274 3.22 -13.49 -9.93
C GLN A 274 3.62 -12.06 -9.62
N GLY A 275 2.83 -11.36 -8.81
CA GLY A 275 3.01 -9.93 -8.57
C GLY A 275 2.97 -9.57 -7.09
N PRO A 276 3.53 -8.41 -6.71
CA PRO A 276 3.53 -7.92 -5.33
C PRO A 276 2.11 -7.81 -4.76
N ALA A 277 1.92 -8.38 -3.57
CA ALA A 277 0.65 -8.41 -2.85
C ALA A 277 0.40 -7.13 -2.03
N CYS A 278 -0.84 -6.93 -1.58
CA CYS A 278 -1.22 -5.91 -0.61
C CYS A 278 -1.91 -6.58 0.57
N LEU A 279 -1.45 -6.30 1.79
CA LEU A 279 -1.98 -6.80 3.05
C LEU A 279 -2.66 -5.67 3.81
N ILE A 280 -3.83 -5.94 4.38
CA ILE A 280 -4.47 -5.10 5.40
C ILE A 280 -4.99 -5.97 6.54
N GLN A 281 -5.26 -5.34 7.68
CA GLN A 281 -6.14 -5.92 8.69
C GLN A 281 -7.49 -5.22 8.62
N SER A 282 -8.55 -5.99 8.36
CA SER A 282 -9.92 -5.48 8.28
C SER A 282 -10.62 -5.51 9.63
N ARG A 283 -11.76 -4.83 9.73
CA ARG A 283 -12.70 -4.90 10.87
C ARG A 283 -13.65 -6.09 10.80
N TYR A 284 -13.53 -6.94 9.78
CA TYR A 284 -14.28 -8.20 9.73
C TYR A 284 -13.66 -9.19 10.72
N GLY A 285 -14.51 -9.90 11.48
CA GLY A 285 -14.04 -10.80 12.54
C GLY A 285 -13.52 -10.06 13.78
N THR A 286 -13.15 -10.81 14.81
CA THR A 286 -12.60 -10.29 16.06
C THR A 286 -11.33 -11.07 16.39
N PRO A 287 -10.14 -10.45 16.46
CA PRO A 287 -9.88 -9.00 16.57
C PRO A 287 -9.81 -8.24 15.23
N GLY A 288 -10.18 -8.87 14.12
CA GLY A 288 -10.09 -8.29 12.77
C GLY A 288 -9.23 -9.17 11.87
N ASN A 289 -9.71 -9.52 10.67
CA ASN A 289 -9.10 -10.48 9.77
C ASN A 289 -7.92 -9.88 9.02
N PHE A 290 -6.95 -10.70 8.63
CA PHE A 290 -6.01 -10.29 7.59
C PHE A 290 -6.62 -10.53 6.23
N GLU A 291 -6.45 -9.56 5.33
CA GLU A 291 -6.91 -9.60 3.96
C GLU A 291 -5.72 -9.35 3.04
N VAL A 292 -5.55 -10.21 2.02
CA VAL A 292 -4.47 -10.10 1.05
C VAL A 292 -5.03 -10.15 -0.35
N VAL A 293 -4.61 -9.21 -1.20
CA VAL A 293 -4.84 -9.30 -2.64
C VAL A 293 -3.52 -9.50 -3.37
N VAL A 294 -3.47 -10.45 -4.30
CA VAL A 294 -2.26 -10.83 -5.03
C VAL A 294 -2.60 -11.24 -6.46
N LEU A 295 -1.69 -10.95 -7.40
CA LEU A 295 -1.83 -11.38 -8.78
C LEU A 295 -1.40 -12.85 -8.91
N GLU A 296 -2.26 -13.70 -9.46
CA GLU A 296 -1.95 -15.09 -9.80
C GLU A 296 -2.21 -15.36 -11.29
N GLY A 297 -1.66 -16.47 -11.79
CA GLY A 297 -1.87 -16.93 -13.15
C GLY A 297 -0.58 -16.98 -13.96
N VAL A 298 -0.72 -17.18 -15.27
CA VAL A 298 0.39 -17.24 -16.24
C VAL A 298 0.26 -16.09 -17.23
N LYS A 299 1.35 -15.76 -17.91
CA LYS A 299 1.41 -14.64 -18.86
C LYS A 299 0.24 -14.68 -19.86
N GLY A 300 -0.60 -13.63 -19.85
CA GLY A 300 -1.80 -13.51 -20.70
C GLY A 300 -3.12 -14.01 -20.09
N ALA A 301 -3.08 -14.61 -18.90
CA ALA A 301 -4.26 -15.02 -18.14
C ALA A 301 -3.99 -14.84 -16.64
N HIS A 302 -4.11 -13.59 -16.16
CA HIS A 302 -3.92 -13.25 -14.76
C HIS A 302 -5.23 -12.87 -14.07
N ALA A 303 -5.32 -13.20 -12.79
CA ALA A 303 -6.41 -12.81 -11.93
C ALA A 303 -5.86 -12.19 -10.64
N LEU A 304 -6.54 -11.15 -10.16
CA LEU A 304 -6.33 -10.71 -8.79
C LEU A 304 -7.12 -11.64 -7.88
N ILE A 305 -6.41 -12.31 -6.98
CA ILE A 305 -7.00 -13.26 -6.02
C ILE A 305 -7.00 -12.61 -4.65
N HIS A 306 -8.11 -12.76 -3.93
CA HIS A 306 -8.26 -12.37 -2.54
C HIS A 306 -8.04 -13.60 -1.65
N TYR A 307 -7.20 -13.46 -0.64
CA TYR A 307 -7.00 -14.39 0.46
C TYR A 307 -7.33 -13.69 1.77
N TRP A 308 -7.75 -14.45 2.77
CA TRP A 308 -8.04 -13.91 4.08
C TRP A 308 -7.71 -14.89 5.20
N ARG A 309 -7.51 -14.39 6.41
CA ARG A 309 -7.23 -15.18 7.62
C ARG A 309 -8.08 -14.66 8.77
N ASP A 310 -8.89 -15.54 9.36
CA ASP A 310 -9.58 -15.23 10.61
C ASP A 310 -8.57 -15.22 11.76
N ASN A 311 -8.37 -14.06 12.36
CA ASN A 311 -7.44 -13.89 13.47
C ASN A 311 -8.04 -14.27 14.83
N GLY A 312 -9.35 -14.55 14.90
CA GLY A 312 -10.04 -15.04 16.08
C GLY A 312 -10.05 -16.57 16.20
N VAL A 313 -9.54 -17.29 15.20
CA VAL A 313 -9.58 -18.75 15.13
C VAL A 313 -8.18 -19.34 15.26
N GLU A 314 -8.07 -20.33 16.14
CA GLU A 314 -6.85 -21.10 16.37
C GLU A 314 -7.02 -22.56 15.91
N PRO A 315 -6.10 -23.12 15.11
CA PRO A 315 -4.89 -22.49 14.58
C PRO A 315 -5.20 -21.47 13.46
N PRO A 316 -4.34 -20.44 13.26
CA PRO A 316 -4.53 -19.45 12.20
C PRO A 316 -4.43 -20.12 10.81
N GLN A 317 -5.45 -19.92 9.99
CA GLN A 317 -5.53 -20.52 8.65
C GLN A 317 -5.90 -19.49 7.58
N TRP A 318 -5.11 -19.45 6.52
CA TRP A 318 -5.43 -18.68 5.32
C TRP A 318 -6.46 -19.42 4.47
N GLN A 319 -7.39 -18.66 3.93
CA GLN A 319 -8.48 -19.13 3.07
C GLN A 319 -8.49 -18.29 1.79
N SER A 320 -8.87 -18.92 0.68
CA SER A 320 -9.11 -18.19 -0.56
C SER A 320 -10.49 -17.52 -0.48
N GLY A 321 -10.51 -16.19 -0.60
CA GLY A 321 -11.72 -15.39 -0.82
C GLY A 321 -12.19 -15.39 -2.29
N GLY A 322 -11.37 -15.92 -3.21
CA GLY A 322 -11.71 -16.09 -4.62
C GLY A 322 -11.15 -15.01 -5.53
N VAL A 323 -11.61 -15.00 -6.79
CA VAL A 323 -11.17 -14.05 -7.81
C VAL A 323 -11.83 -12.68 -7.57
N VAL A 324 -11.02 -11.64 -7.39
CA VAL A 324 -11.45 -10.24 -7.33
C VAL A 324 -11.83 -9.76 -8.72
N THR A 325 -10.95 -9.96 -9.69
CA THR A 325 -11.18 -9.64 -11.10
C THR A 325 -10.21 -10.40 -11.99
N GLN A 326 -10.63 -10.65 -13.23
CA GLN A 326 -9.78 -11.22 -14.28
C GLN A 326 -9.32 -10.08 -15.17
N PHE A 327 -8.01 -10.01 -15.44
CA PHE A 327 -7.46 -8.96 -16.29
C PHE A 327 -6.93 -9.57 -17.59
N PRO A 328 -7.32 -9.04 -18.76
CA PRO A 328 -6.57 -9.27 -19.99
C PRO A 328 -5.35 -8.34 -19.98
N PHE A 329 -4.27 -8.70 -19.30
CA PHE A 329 -2.98 -8.00 -19.50
C PHE A 329 -2.15 -8.76 -20.53
N ASP A 330 -1.96 -8.15 -21.70
CA ASP A 330 -0.77 -8.40 -22.49
C ASP A 330 0.41 -7.73 -21.77
N SER A 331 1.43 -8.52 -21.47
CA SER A 331 2.58 -8.12 -20.67
C SER A 331 3.24 -6.83 -21.18
N VAL A 332 3.29 -5.80 -20.35
CA VAL A 332 4.35 -4.79 -20.45
C VAL A 332 4.94 -4.58 -19.08
N ASN A 333 6.04 -5.30 -18.84
CA ASN A 333 7.12 -5.02 -17.88
C ASN A 333 6.73 -4.22 -16.62
N ASP A 334 6.14 -4.90 -15.63
CA ASP A 334 6.22 -4.45 -14.23
C ASP A 334 7.62 -4.81 -13.70
N GLY A 335 8.60 -3.98 -14.06
CA GLY A 335 9.92 -3.93 -13.42
C GLY A 335 9.89 -3.10 -12.15
#